data_AF-A0A2R5HHX7-F1
#
_entry.id   AF-A0A2R5HHX7-F1
#
_cell.length_a   1.000
_cell.length_b   1.000
_cell.length_c   1.000
_cell.angle_alpha   90.00
_cell.angle_beta   90.00
_cell.angle_gamma   90.00
#
_symmetry.space_group_name_H-M   'P 1'
#
loop_
_entity.id
_entity.type
_entity.pdbx_description
1 polymer ?
#
loop_
_entity_poly.entity_id
_entity_poly.type
_entity_poly.pdbx_seq_one_letter_code
_entity_poly.pdbx_strand_id
1 'polypeptide(L)' 'MTRQELEERLRSELNLPFYSAKIAERDYSEAEYQEMKAQLSRDYQDYVDNYIDYAENDV' A
#
# COMPACT_ATOMS: atom_id res chain seq x y z
N MET A 1 -3.31 15.56 8.23
CA MET A 1 -2.27 15.20 7.25
C MET A 1 -2.90 15.30 5.89
N THR A 2 -2.34 16.11 5.00
CA THR A 2 -2.90 16.29 3.67
C THR A 2 -2.78 15.00 2.84
N ARG A 3 -3.58 14.89 1.78
CA ARG A 3 -3.48 13.80 0.78
C ARG A 3 -2.05 13.60 0.28
N GLN A 4 -1.33 14.70 0.03
CA GLN A 4 0.01 14.68 -0.54
C GLN A 4 1.03 14.12 0.46
N GLU A 5 1.01 14.60 1.71
CA GLU A 5 1.85 14.06 2.78
C GLU A 5 1.57 12.57 3.05
N LEU A 6 0.29 12.16 3.02
CA LEU A 6 -0.09 10.76 3.18
C LEU A 6 0.51 9.89 2.07
N GLU A 7 0.43 10.34 0.82
CA GLU A 7 0.96 9.62 -0.34
C GLU A 7 2.50 9.53 -0.28
N GLU A 8 3.19 10.62 0.05
CA GLU A 8 4.64 10.65 0.19
C GLU A 8 5.13 9.72 1.31
N ARG A 9 4.44 9.72 2.46
CA ARG A 9 4.75 8.81 3.57
C ARG A 9 4.52 7.35 3.20
N LEU A 10 3.40 7.01 2.55
CA LEU A 10 3.15 5.63 2.10
C LEU A 10 4.20 5.15 1.11
N ARG A 11 4.58 5.99 0.14
CA ARG A 11 5.64 5.66 -0.84
C ARG A 11 6.98 5.39 -0.17
N SER A 12 7.37 6.26 0.76
CA SER A 12 8.65 6.15 1.48
C SER A 12 8.67 4.95 2.41
N GLU A 13 7.66 4.80 3.27
CA GLU A 13 7.66 3.77 4.32
C GLU A 13 7.42 2.36 3.80
N LEU A 14 6.71 2.20 2.68
CA LEU A 14 6.49 0.90 2.04
C LEU A 14 7.47 0.64 0.89
N ASN A 15 8.40 1.56 0.63
CA ASN A 15 9.36 1.50 -0.48
C ASN A 15 8.67 1.26 -1.85
N LEU A 16 7.56 1.98 -2.09
CA LEU A 16 6.74 1.89 -3.29
C LEU A 16 6.87 3.16 -4.13
N PRO A 17 7.97 3.36 -4.88
CA PRO A 17 8.25 4.62 -5.58
C PRO A 17 7.20 4.99 -6.66
N PHE A 18 6.47 4.00 -7.17
CA PHE A 18 5.45 4.18 -8.21
C PHE A 18 4.01 4.06 -7.68
N TYR A 19 3.82 4.04 -6.36
CA TYR A 19 2.47 3.93 -5.80
C TYR A 19 1.63 5.17 -6.11
N SER A 20 0.57 4.99 -6.88
CA SER A 20 -0.37 6.03 -7.28
C SER A 20 -1.80 5.55 -7.04
N ALA A 21 -2.25 5.57 -5.79
CA ALA A 21 -3.65 5.27 -5.47
C ALA A 21 -4.56 6.48 -5.74
N LYS A 22 -5.82 6.20 -6.07
CA LYS A 22 -6.88 7.21 -6.08
C LYS A 22 -7.26 7.55 -4.64
N ILE A 23 -6.46 8.40 -4.01
CA ILE A 23 -6.68 8.90 -2.65
C ILE A 23 -7.56 10.15 -2.74
N ALA A 24 -8.62 10.19 -1.94
CA ALA A 24 -9.53 11.33 -1.90
C ALA A 24 -8.82 12.60 -1.42
N GLU A 25 -9.17 13.74 -1.99
CA GLU A 25 -8.60 15.03 -1.57
C GLU A 25 -9.30 15.51 -0.29
N ARG A 26 -8.71 15.13 0.85
CA ARG A 26 -9.12 15.53 2.19
C ARG A 26 -7.96 15.43 3.16
N ASP A 27 -8.16 15.93 4.37
CA ASP A 27 -7.27 15.66 5.48
C ASP A 27 -7.52 14.27 6.07
N TYR A 28 -6.41 13.63 6.43
CA TYR A 28 -6.35 12.33 7.08
C TYR A 28 -5.76 12.46 8.48
N SER A 29 -6.30 11.66 9.40
CA SER A 29 -5.73 11.43 10.72
C SER A 29 -4.60 10.40 10.67
N GLU A 30 -3.79 10.35 11.73
CA GLU A 30 -2.74 9.32 11.85
C GLU A 30 -3.35 7.91 11.94
N ALA A 31 -4.53 7.76 12.55
CA ALA A 31 -5.21 6.47 12.62
C ALA A 31 -5.56 5.94 11.21
N GLU A 32 -6.17 6.79 10.38
CA GLU A 32 -6.52 6.44 8.99
C GLU A 32 -5.27 6.11 8.17
N TYR A 33 -4.16 6.82 8.39
CA TYR A 33 -2.88 6.51 7.77
C TYR A 33 -2.39 5.11 8.12
N GLN A 34 -2.40 4.75 9.41
CA GLN A 34 -1.94 3.44 9.87
C GLN A 34 -2.84 2.32 9.31
N GLU A 35 -4.16 2.54 9.22
CA GLU A 35 -5.08 1.62 8.58
C GLU A 35 -4.78 1.43 7.09
N MET A 36 -4.59 2.52 6.35
CA MET A 36 -4.24 2.47 4.92
C MET A 36 -2.89 1.77 4.70
N LYS A 37 -1.89 2.05 5.52
CA LYS A 37 -0.58 1.38 5.47
C LYS A 37 -0.70 -0.12 5.71
N ALA A 38 -1.47 -0.52 6.71
CA ALA A 38 -1.67 -1.92 7.06
C ALA A 38 -2.44 -2.68 5.97
N GLN A 39 -3.44 -2.03 5.35
CA GLN A 39 -4.16 -2.61 4.22
C GLN A 39 -3.23 -2.78 3.02
N LEU A 40 -2.49 -1.74 2.64
CA LEU A 40 -1.62 -1.80 1.47
C LEU A 40 -0.48 -2.81 1.62
N SER A 41 0.06 -2.96 2.84
CA SER A 41 1.08 -3.98 3.13
C SER A 41 0.52 -5.38 2.97
N ARG A 42 -0.72 -5.61 3.42
CA ARG A 42 -1.42 -6.90 3.23
C ARG A 42 -1.69 -7.17 1.77
N ASP A 43 -2.25 -6.20 1.03
CA ASP A 43 -2.53 -6.36 -0.40
C ASP A 43 -1.26 -6.71 -1.19
N TYR A 44 -0.11 -6.14 -0.81
CA TYR A 44 1.18 -6.48 -1.39
C TYR A 44 1.66 -7.89 -1.03
N GLN A 45 1.55 -8.29 0.24
CA GLN A 45 1.89 -9.64 0.67
C GLN A 45 1.01 -10.69 0.00
N ASP A 46 -0.31 -10.47 -0.02
CA ASP A 46 -1.27 -11.36 -0.68
C ASP A 46 -0.96 -11.47 -2.18
N TYR A 47 -0.58 -10.38 -2.85
CA TYR A 47 -0.16 -10.43 -4.25
C TYR A 47 1.10 -11.30 -4.45
N VAL A 48 2.10 -11.13 -3.59
CA VAL A 48 3.35 -11.91 -3.65
C VAL A 48 3.09 -13.39 -3.35
N ASP A 49 2.34 -13.69 -2.30
CA ASP A 49 2.04 -15.06 -1.88
C ASP A 49 1.21 -15.79 -2.94
N ASN A 50 0.16 -15.16 -3.48
CA ASN A 50 -0.61 -15.75 -4.58
C ASN A 50 0.26 -15.94 -5.83
N TYR A 51 1.15 -15.00 -6.16
CA TYR A 51 2.02 -15.14 -7.33
C TYR A 51 3.04 -16.28 -7.18
N ILE A 52 3.58 -16.49 -5.97
CA ILE A 52 4.48 -17.61 -5.67
C ILE A 52 3.74 -18.94 -5.77
N ASP A 53 2.52 -19.04 -5.21
CA ASP A 53 1.71 -20.26 -5.32
C ASP A 53 1.41 -20.63 -6.77
N TYR A 54 1.10 -19.66 -7.65
CA TYR A 54 0.91 -19.93 -9.07
C TYR A 54 2.22 -20.36 -9.77
N ALA A 55 3.38 -19.81 -9.38
CA ALA A 55 4.66 -20.17 -9.98
C ALA A 55 5.18 -21.55 -9.53
N GLU A 56 4.87 -21.98 -8.30
CA GLU A 56 5.27 -23.29 -7.78
C GLU A 56 4.37 -24.45 -8.23
N ASN A 57 3.12 -24.18 -8.61
CA ASN A 57 2.16 -25.20 -9.07
C ASN A 57 2.13 -25.43 -10.60
N ASP A 58 2.96 -24.72 -11.38
CA ASP A 58 3.07 -24.87 -12.84
C ASP A 58 4.28 -25.75 -13.27
N VAL A 59 4.60 -26.81 -12.49
CA VAL A 59 5.67 -27.79 -12.77
C VAL A 59 5.14 -29.23 -12.85
#